data_AF-A0A7W4KF30-F1
#
_entry.id   AF-A0A7W4KF30-F1
#
_cell.length_a   1.000
_cell.length_b   1.000
_cell.length_c   1.000
_cell.angle_alpha   90.00
_cell.angle_beta   90.00
_cell.angle_gamma   90.00
#
_symmetry.space_group_name_H-M   'P 1'
#
loop_
_entity.id
_entity.type
_entity.pdbx_description
1 polymer ?
#
loop_
_entity_poly.entity_id
_entity_poly.type
_entity_poly.pdbx_seq_one_letter_code
_entity_poly.pdbx_strand_id
1 'polypeptide(L)'
;MAIVTVMGATGTNVNVTVDGGDTLALANAYAKTLRESAAGKNFSTLQNGFNSASVGSSVGMITVGGAYALDGAYVNIVAGALSGASDAVLTVPVAIDAHEVTTPVDAISGTLGGTTFLGGAAGGSFLATAGDNVFIGGSGNFTIDMGAGNDLVVTDGGSDTVDAGSGQNRIFLGNGTNSVDSMGTDTIIGTLGTQSVTINAGSSLVLLGENATVVDNAARSIVSVGGGSTVSGGAQDQVAFTGASGTISGAVSDTISAAGDLEVSQGVGNTISVTGSLTFLNGTGMTSVVAGQSTIFGAAGLTMTLGASGPTLFVANTGNETLDGALASNPLHAFADGGSVTFVGGTGNDTLVGGTGSATMTGGGGDNLFAFTKGASSGGDNVITDFGSAAGNMVALYQYGYQNGNGLQGVLSAATVSGGNSTIQLNDSTRITFVGVTDLKASDFTLS
;
A
#
# COMPACT_ATOMS: atom_id res chain seq x y z
N MET A 1 16.63 -18.24 -23.56
CA MET A 1 15.62 -19.14 -24.14
C MET A 1 15.95 -20.60 -23.89
N ALA A 2 15.08 -21.27 -23.14
CA ALA A 2 15.07 -22.71 -22.90
C ALA A 2 13.91 -23.36 -23.67
N ILE A 3 13.90 -24.68 -23.80
CA ILE A 3 12.82 -25.43 -24.46
C ILE A 3 12.23 -26.42 -23.47
N VAL A 4 10.91 -26.41 -23.35
CA VAL A 4 10.12 -27.42 -22.64
C VAL A 4 9.48 -28.34 -23.67
N THR A 5 9.79 -29.63 -23.61
CA THR A 5 9.23 -30.62 -24.55
C THR A 5 8.03 -31.32 -23.94
N VAL A 6 6.82 -31.06 -24.45
CA VAL A 6 5.62 -31.82 -24.11
C VAL A 6 5.58 -33.09 -24.97
N MET A 7 5.56 -34.26 -24.33
CA MET A 7 5.57 -35.55 -25.02
C MET A 7 4.16 -36.14 -25.01
N GLY A 8 3.68 -36.55 -26.19
CA GLY A 8 2.42 -37.25 -26.34
C GLY A 8 2.58 -38.77 -26.21
N ALA A 9 1.47 -39.44 -25.85
CA ALA A 9 1.43 -40.90 -25.66
C ALA A 9 1.79 -41.70 -26.93
N THR A 10 1.69 -41.08 -28.12
CA THR A 10 2.03 -41.66 -29.43
C THR A 10 3.48 -41.36 -29.86
N GLY A 11 4.30 -40.74 -29.00
CA GLY A 11 5.68 -40.35 -29.30
C GLY A 11 5.83 -39.03 -30.07
N THR A 12 4.71 -38.32 -30.31
CA THR A 12 4.76 -36.96 -30.90
C THR A 12 5.17 -35.97 -29.82
N ASN A 13 6.15 -35.12 -30.12
CA ASN A 13 6.72 -34.17 -29.17
C ASN A 13 6.54 -32.73 -29.67
N VAL A 14 6.09 -31.83 -28.79
CA VAL A 14 5.97 -30.39 -29.07
C VAL A 14 6.94 -29.64 -28.17
N ASN A 15 7.77 -28.79 -28.76
CA ASN A 15 8.73 -27.92 -28.11
C ASN A 15 8.11 -26.54 -27.88
N VAL A 16 7.94 -26.18 -26.61
CA VAL A 16 7.50 -24.87 -26.15
C VAL A 16 8.74 -24.05 -25.83
N THR A 17 8.87 -22.88 -26.46
CA THR A 17 9.99 -21.96 -26.21
C THR A 17 9.71 -21.13 -24.99
N VAL A 18 10.62 -21.10 -24.03
CA VAL A 18 10.45 -20.36 -22.79
C VAL A 18 11.55 -19.32 -22.64
N ASP A 19 11.17 -18.11 -22.26
CA ASP A 19 12.12 -17.08 -21.84
C ASP A 19 11.94 -16.77 -20.35
N GLY A 20 13.05 -16.52 -19.64
CA GLY A 20 13.04 -16.36 -18.18
C GLY A 20 13.11 -17.65 -17.36
N GLY A 21 13.56 -17.53 -16.10
CA GLY A 21 13.78 -18.66 -15.18
C GLY A 21 12.50 -19.13 -14.48
N ASP A 22 11.67 -18.20 -14.01
CA ASP A 22 10.43 -18.51 -13.28
C ASP A 22 9.38 -19.13 -14.22
N THR A 23 9.24 -18.55 -15.42
CA THR A 23 8.39 -19.09 -16.49
C THR A 23 8.83 -20.49 -16.93
N LEU A 24 10.14 -20.82 -16.90
CA LEU A 24 10.62 -22.17 -17.20
C LEU A 24 10.21 -23.19 -16.15
N ALA A 25 10.25 -22.82 -14.87
CA ALA A 25 9.81 -23.69 -13.79
C ALA A 25 8.30 -23.96 -13.90
N LEU A 26 7.51 -22.92 -14.14
CA LEU A 26 6.06 -23.06 -14.29
C LEU A 26 5.69 -23.83 -15.56
N ALA A 27 6.34 -23.54 -16.70
CA ALA A 27 6.16 -24.29 -17.94
C ALA A 27 6.47 -25.77 -17.78
N ASN A 28 7.51 -26.13 -17.02
CA ASN A 28 7.80 -27.53 -16.72
C ASN A 28 6.72 -28.17 -15.84
N ALA A 29 6.21 -27.45 -14.84
CA ALA A 29 5.13 -27.91 -13.98
C ALA A 29 3.83 -28.11 -14.77
N TYR A 30 3.41 -27.12 -15.56
CA TYR A 30 2.26 -27.20 -16.45
C TYR A 30 2.41 -28.32 -17.47
N ALA A 31 3.55 -28.40 -18.15
CA ALA A 31 3.83 -29.50 -19.07
C ALA A 31 3.75 -30.86 -18.36
N LYS A 32 4.18 -30.97 -17.09
CA LYS A 32 4.04 -32.21 -16.32
C LYS A 32 2.58 -32.51 -16.04
N THR A 33 1.80 -31.54 -15.55
CA THR A 33 0.36 -31.68 -15.31
C THR A 33 -0.38 -32.06 -16.58
N LEU A 34 -0.09 -31.39 -17.71
CA LEU A 34 -0.65 -31.71 -19.03
C LEU A 34 -0.30 -33.15 -19.46
N ARG A 35 0.95 -33.60 -19.25
CA ARG A 35 1.35 -34.99 -19.56
C ARG A 35 0.60 -36.01 -18.69
N GLU A 36 0.46 -35.73 -17.39
CA GLU A 36 -0.26 -36.60 -16.45
C GLU A 36 -1.76 -36.63 -16.75
N SER A 37 -2.37 -35.47 -17.02
CA SER A 37 -3.78 -35.36 -17.37
C SER A 37 -4.08 -35.91 -18.77
N ALA A 38 -3.10 -35.91 -19.67
CA ALA A 38 -3.16 -36.51 -21.01
C ALA A 38 -2.84 -38.02 -21.04
N ALA A 39 -2.49 -38.64 -19.91
CA ALA A 39 -2.09 -40.05 -19.90
C ALA A 39 -3.21 -40.95 -20.44
N GLY A 40 -2.89 -41.75 -21.46
CA GLY A 40 -3.86 -42.63 -22.14
C GLY A 40 -4.81 -41.93 -23.11
N LYS A 41 -4.63 -40.64 -23.39
CA LYS A 41 -5.42 -39.85 -24.34
C LYS A 41 -4.65 -39.61 -25.64
N ASN A 42 -5.39 -39.45 -26.75
CA ASN A 42 -4.80 -39.20 -28.07
C ASN A 42 -4.51 -37.71 -28.26
N PHE A 43 -3.31 -37.42 -28.75
CA PHE A 43 -2.92 -36.08 -29.20
C PHE A 43 -3.39 -35.91 -30.65
N SER A 44 -4.23 -34.92 -30.89
CA SER A 44 -4.71 -34.55 -32.23
C SER A 44 -4.05 -33.25 -32.66
N THR A 45 -3.36 -33.26 -33.80
CA THR A 45 -2.91 -32.02 -34.45
C THR A 45 -4.13 -31.23 -34.91
N LEU A 46 -4.27 -30.01 -34.42
CA LEU A 46 -5.37 -29.13 -34.78
C LEU A 46 -5.11 -28.49 -36.15
N GLN A 47 -6.20 -28.25 -36.89
CA GLN A 47 -6.18 -27.57 -38.18
C GLN A 47 -6.64 -26.13 -38.02
N ASN A 48 -6.12 -25.23 -38.85
CA ASN A 48 -6.60 -23.85 -38.88
C ASN A 48 -8.10 -23.84 -39.22
N GLY A 49 -8.89 -23.08 -38.46
CA GLY A 49 -10.34 -23.09 -38.50
C GLY A 49 -10.95 -23.93 -37.37
N PHE A 50 -12.04 -24.63 -37.67
CA PHE A 50 -12.86 -25.32 -36.67
C PHE A 50 -12.33 -26.73 -36.36
N ASN A 51 -12.26 -27.06 -35.07
CA ASN A 51 -11.87 -28.35 -34.55
C ASN A 51 -12.88 -28.77 -33.46
N SER A 52 -13.36 -30.00 -33.50
CA SER A 52 -14.32 -30.52 -32.52
C SER A 52 -13.82 -31.85 -31.95
N ALA A 53 -13.89 -31.99 -30.63
CA ALA A 53 -13.57 -33.21 -29.92
C ALA A 53 -14.83 -33.86 -29.36
N SER A 54 -15.17 -35.05 -29.88
CA SER A 54 -16.34 -35.83 -29.47
C SER A 54 -16.09 -36.76 -28.28
N VAL A 55 -14.83 -36.95 -27.88
CA VAL A 55 -14.44 -37.80 -26.75
C VAL A 55 -13.87 -36.92 -25.64
N GLY A 56 -14.45 -37.02 -24.45
CA GLY A 56 -13.99 -36.32 -23.25
C GLY A 56 -12.51 -36.57 -23.03
N SER A 57 -11.71 -35.49 -23.11
CA SER A 57 -10.26 -35.44 -22.89
C SER A 57 -9.32 -35.58 -24.10
N SER A 58 -9.58 -34.89 -25.20
CA SER A 58 -8.60 -34.80 -26.30
C SER A 58 -7.53 -33.74 -25.99
N VAL A 59 -6.28 -33.98 -26.42
CA VAL A 59 -5.21 -32.98 -26.37
C VAL A 59 -5.00 -32.38 -27.76
N GLY A 60 -5.16 -31.06 -27.88
CA GLY A 60 -4.90 -30.33 -29.12
C GLY A 60 -3.44 -29.92 -29.25
N MET A 61 -2.81 -30.23 -30.38
CA MET A 61 -1.47 -29.74 -30.71
C MET A 61 -1.53 -28.71 -31.84
N ILE A 62 -0.92 -27.56 -31.62
CA ILE A 62 -0.75 -26.49 -32.61
C ILE A 62 0.74 -26.37 -32.90
N THR A 63 1.13 -26.65 -34.15
CA THR A 63 2.54 -26.64 -34.58
C THR A 63 2.83 -25.67 -35.71
N VAL A 64 1.80 -24.95 -36.16
CA VAL A 64 1.88 -23.91 -37.18
C VAL A 64 1.05 -22.73 -36.69
N GLY A 65 1.40 -21.51 -37.12
CA GLY A 65 0.60 -20.33 -36.79
C GLY A 65 -0.76 -20.35 -37.48
N GLY A 66 -1.75 -19.70 -36.88
CA GLY A 66 -3.12 -19.70 -37.39
C GLY A 66 -4.17 -19.48 -36.31
N ALA A 67 -5.44 -19.60 -36.70
CA ALA A 67 -6.58 -19.49 -35.81
C ALA A 67 -7.25 -20.86 -35.63
N TYR A 68 -7.62 -21.21 -34.41
CA TYR A 68 -8.12 -22.53 -34.03
C TYR A 68 -9.35 -22.36 -33.16
N ALA A 69 -10.54 -22.56 -33.74
CA ALA A 69 -11.78 -22.62 -32.99
C ALA A 69 -12.02 -24.04 -32.49
N LEU A 70 -12.35 -24.16 -31.21
CA LEU A 70 -12.47 -25.41 -30.48
C LEU A 70 -13.90 -25.59 -29.98
N ASP A 71 -14.42 -26.79 -30.15
CA ASP A 71 -15.72 -27.23 -29.66
C ASP A 71 -15.62 -28.61 -28.99
N GLY A 72 -16.55 -28.91 -28.09
CA GLY A 72 -16.67 -30.18 -27.41
C GLY A 72 -15.86 -30.26 -26.12
N ALA A 73 -15.04 -31.31 -25.99
CA ALA A 73 -14.42 -31.70 -24.71
C ALA A 73 -12.88 -31.73 -24.74
N TYR A 74 -12.28 -30.70 -25.35
CA TYR A 74 -10.85 -30.42 -25.19
C TYR A 74 -10.56 -30.01 -23.75
N VAL A 75 -9.49 -30.56 -23.18
CA VAL A 75 -9.04 -30.21 -21.81
C VAL A 75 -7.63 -29.63 -21.79
N ASN A 76 -6.83 -29.95 -22.82
CA ASN A 76 -5.42 -29.59 -22.89
C ASN A 76 -5.08 -29.08 -24.29
N ILE A 77 -4.40 -27.95 -24.40
CA ILE A 77 -3.88 -27.39 -25.64
C ILE A 77 -2.40 -27.09 -25.50
N VAL A 78 -1.61 -27.47 -26.52
CA VAL A 78 -0.17 -27.20 -26.57
C VAL A 78 0.15 -26.52 -27.89
N ALA A 79 0.68 -25.30 -27.83
CA ALA A 79 1.17 -24.56 -28.99
C ALA A 79 2.68 -24.38 -28.92
N GLY A 80 3.38 -24.87 -29.94
CA GLY A 80 4.85 -24.84 -30.01
C GLY A 80 5.38 -25.51 -31.27
N ALA A 81 6.71 -25.58 -31.43
CA ALA A 81 7.32 -26.21 -32.60
C ALA A 81 7.25 -27.74 -32.50
N LEU A 82 7.04 -28.44 -33.63
CA LEU A 82 7.15 -29.90 -33.64
C LEU A 82 8.62 -30.30 -33.37
N SER A 83 8.84 -31.24 -32.46
CA SER A 83 10.19 -31.72 -32.14
C SER A 83 10.83 -32.37 -33.36
N GLY A 84 12.04 -31.94 -33.71
CA GLY A 84 12.74 -32.40 -34.92
C GLY A 84 12.38 -31.64 -36.20
N ALA A 85 11.50 -30.63 -36.14
CA ALA A 85 11.35 -29.67 -37.24
C ALA A 85 12.64 -28.86 -37.47
N SER A 86 12.83 -28.32 -38.67
CA SER A 86 13.99 -27.48 -39.02
C SER A 86 14.11 -26.25 -38.12
N ASP A 87 12.97 -25.74 -37.67
CA ASP A 87 12.86 -24.65 -36.71
C ASP A 87 12.37 -25.21 -35.37
N ALA A 88 13.21 -25.10 -34.33
CA ALA A 88 12.88 -25.56 -32.98
C ALA A 88 11.93 -24.61 -32.23
N VAL A 89 11.43 -23.56 -32.89
CA VAL A 89 10.65 -22.45 -32.31
C VAL A 89 9.51 -22.08 -33.26
N LEU A 90 8.31 -21.87 -32.69
CA LEU A 90 7.17 -21.32 -33.43
C LEU A 90 7.22 -19.80 -33.34
N THR A 91 7.27 -19.09 -34.46
CA THR A 91 7.44 -17.61 -34.51
C THR A 91 6.22 -16.87 -35.05
N VAL A 92 5.21 -17.63 -35.50
CA VAL A 92 3.99 -17.07 -36.10
C VAL A 92 2.91 -17.01 -35.02
N PRO A 93 2.08 -15.95 -34.98
CA PRO A 93 0.99 -15.83 -34.01
C PRO A 93 0.02 -17.01 -34.05
N VAL A 94 -0.54 -17.34 -32.88
CA VAL A 94 -1.55 -18.39 -32.71
C VAL A 94 -2.78 -17.79 -32.04
N ALA A 95 -3.97 -18.03 -32.59
CA ALA A 95 -5.24 -17.69 -31.94
C ALA A 95 -6.00 -18.99 -31.58
N ILE A 96 -6.37 -19.14 -30.32
CA ILE A 96 -7.10 -20.28 -29.76
C ILE A 96 -8.44 -19.76 -29.24
N ASP A 97 -9.52 -20.22 -29.87
CA ASP A 97 -10.89 -19.92 -29.45
C ASP A 97 -11.52 -21.13 -28.78
N ALA A 98 -11.60 -21.08 -27.45
CA ALA A 98 -12.15 -22.12 -26.59
C ALA A 98 -13.50 -21.73 -25.97
N HIS A 99 -14.19 -20.69 -26.49
CA HIS A 99 -15.44 -20.23 -25.89
C HIS A 99 -16.55 -21.30 -25.87
N GLU A 100 -16.62 -22.15 -26.89
CA GLU A 100 -17.61 -23.22 -27.01
C GLU A 100 -17.17 -24.51 -26.27
N VAL A 101 -15.99 -24.52 -25.64
CA VAL A 101 -15.53 -25.68 -24.87
C VAL A 101 -16.23 -25.68 -23.51
N THR A 102 -16.86 -26.81 -23.19
CA THR A 102 -17.74 -26.94 -22.01
C THR A 102 -17.02 -27.44 -20.76
N THR A 103 -15.75 -27.81 -20.90
CA THR A 103 -14.85 -28.25 -19.82
C THR A 103 -13.74 -27.23 -19.60
N PRO A 104 -13.15 -27.14 -18.39
CA PRO A 104 -11.97 -26.32 -18.19
C PRO A 104 -10.87 -26.65 -19.19
N VAL A 105 -10.22 -25.63 -19.75
CA VAL A 105 -9.16 -25.78 -20.75
C VAL A 105 -7.82 -25.31 -20.18
N ASP A 106 -6.86 -26.21 -20.11
CA ASP A 106 -5.47 -25.89 -19.79
C ASP A 106 -4.65 -25.74 -21.07
N ALA A 107 -4.09 -24.57 -21.30
CA ALA A 107 -3.31 -24.25 -22.49
C ALA A 107 -1.90 -23.80 -22.13
N ILE A 108 -0.89 -24.35 -22.82
CA ILE A 108 0.48 -23.85 -22.80
C ILE A 108 0.89 -23.41 -24.20
N SER A 109 1.43 -22.21 -24.33
CA SER A 109 1.87 -21.65 -25.61
C SER A 109 3.26 -21.03 -25.50
N GLY A 110 4.14 -21.41 -26.41
CA GLY A 110 5.51 -20.86 -26.50
C GLY A 110 5.85 -20.35 -27.89
N THR A 111 4.89 -19.69 -28.53
CA THR A 111 5.14 -18.97 -29.78
C THR A 111 5.77 -17.61 -29.51
N LEU A 112 6.84 -17.27 -30.24
CA LEU A 112 7.43 -15.92 -30.18
C LEU A 112 6.56 -14.87 -30.89
N GLY A 113 5.59 -15.30 -31.70
CA GLY A 113 4.65 -14.42 -32.39
C GLY A 113 3.49 -13.95 -31.50
N GLY A 114 3.43 -14.42 -30.25
CA GLY A 114 2.32 -14.14 -29.35
C GLY A 114 1.11 -15.03 -29.58
N THR A 115 0.29 -15.16 -28.54
CA THR A 115 -0.89 -16.01 -28.52
C THR A 115 -2.12 -15.21 -28.15
N THR A 116 -3.20 -15.32 -28.91
CA THR A 116 -4.53 -14.90 -28.47
C THR A 116 -5.28 -16.12 -27.94
N PHE A 117 -5.68 -16.11 -26.68
CA PHE A 117 -6.50 -17.13 -26.06
C PHE A 117 -7.83 -16.54 -25.63
N LEU A 118 -8.89 -17.25 -25.99
CA LEU A 118 -10.28 -16.88 -25.77
C LEU A 118 -10.94 -18.00 -24.96
N GLY A 119 -11.17 -17.77 -23.67
CA GLY A 119 -11.66 -18.76 -22.71
C GLY A 119 -13.18 -18.81 -22.59
N GLY A 120 -13.75 -20.01 -22.48
CA GLY A 120 -15.18 -20.23 -22.27
C GLY A 120 -15.63 -20.11 -20.81
N ALA A 121 -16.91 -20.35 -20.55
CA ALA A 121 -17.51 -20.24 -19.22
C ALA A 121 -17.01 -21.29 -18.21
N ALA A 122 -16.29 -22.33 -18.66
CA ALA A 122 -15.82 -23.43 -17.82
C ALA A 122 -14.55 -23.10 -17.01
N GLY A 123 -13.84 -22.01 -17.34
CA GLY A 123 -12.57 -21.68 -16.71
C GLY A 123 -11.40 -22.48 -17.27
N GLY A 124 -10.29 -22.53 -16.54
CA GLY A 124 -9.10 -23.30 -16.91
C GLY A 124 -7.81 -22.55 -16.63
N SER A 125 -6.76 -22.89 -17.38
CA SER A 125 -5.45 -22.28 -17.19
C SER A 125 -4.82 -21.87 -18.52
N PHE A 126 -4.12 -20.75 -18.54
CA PHE A 126 -3.39 -20.29 -19.71
C PHE A 126 -1.98 -19.87 -19.31
N LEU A 127 -0.98 -20.53 -19.89
CA LEU A 127 0.42 -20.19 -19.73
C LEU A 127 1.01 -19.81 -21.08
N ALA A 128 1.31 -18.53 -21.26
CA ALA A 128 2.15 -18.05 -22.34
C ALA A 128 3.57 -17.84 -21.84
N THR A 129 4.57 -18.29 -22.61
CA THR A 129 5.96 -18.27 -22.16
C THR A 129 6.84 -17.24 -22.85
N ALA A 130 6.33 -16.59 -23.90
CA ALA A 130 7.01 -15.55 -24.66
C ALA A 130 6.02 -14.81 -25.60
N GLY A 131 6.48 -13.69 -26.16
CA GLY A 131 5.74 -12.91 -27.16
C GLY A 131 4.69 -11.99 -26.53
N ASP A 132 4.07 -11.14 -27.34
CA ASP A 132 2.97 -10.28 -26.86
C ASP A 132 1.65 -11.07 -26.96
N ASN A 133 1.09 -11.46 -25.83
CA ASN A 133 -0.08 -12.33 -25.75
C ASN A 133 -1.35 -11.57 -25.37
N VAL A 134 -2.48 -12.16 -25.72
CA VAL A 134 -3.82 -11.67 -25.40
C VAL A 134 -4.60 -12.80 -24.75
N PHE A 135 -5.10 -12.58 -23.55
CA PHE A 135 -6.05 -13.46 -22.89
C PHE A 135 -7.38 -12.73 -22.73
N ILE A 136 -8.47 -13.36 -23.15
CA ILE A 136 -9.84 -12.91 -22.87
C ILE A 136 -10.59 -14.09 -22.23
N GLY A 137 -10.95 -13.94 -20.97
CA GLY A 137 -11.67 -14.96 -20.19
C GLY A 137 -13.19 -14.84 -20.31
N GLY A 138 -13.88 -15.94 -20.00
CA GLY A 138 -15.32 -15.98 -19.76
C GLY A 138 -15.66 -15.90 -18.27
N SER A 139 -16.84 -16.39 -17.88
CA SER A 139 -17.33 -16.36 -16.49
C SER A 139 -16.73 -17.41 -15.55
N GLY A 140 -15.84 -18.27 -16.04
CA GLY A 140 -15.21 -19.33 -15.25
C GLY A 140 -14.00 -18.81 -14.48
N ASN A 141 -13.42 -19.65 -13.63
CA ASN A 141 -12.20 -19.29 -12.89
C ASN A 141 -10.97 -19.61 -13.72
N PHE A 142 -10.06 -18.65 -13.89
CA PHE A 142 -8.85 -18.83 -14.67
C PHE A 142 -7.56 -18.65 -13.86
N THR A 143 -6.56 -19.47 -14.17
CA THR A 143 -5.16 -19.23 -13.78
C THR A 143 -4.37 -18.84 -15.01
N ILE A 144 -3.82 -17.63 -15.02
CA ILE A 144 -3.24 -16.97 -16.19
C ILE A 144 -1.80 -16.61 -15.86
N ASP A 145 -0.85 -17.00 -16.69
CA ASP A 145 0.54 -16.52 -16.67
C ASP A 145 0.89 -16.08 -18.10
N MET A 146 1.27 -14.81 -18.22
CA MET A 146 1.54 -14.18 -19.52
C MET A 146 3.02 -14.22 -19.91
N GLY A 147 3.92 -14.55 -18.99
CA GLY A 147 5.35 -14.69 -19.25
C GLY A 147 6.04 -13.37 -19.62
N ALA A 148 6.82 -13.38 -20.70
CA ALA A 148 7.55 -12.21 -21.15
C ALA A 148 6.89 -11.61 -22.40
N GLY A 149 6.62 -10.31 -22.36
CA GLY A 149 5.96 -9.60 -23.47
C GLY A 149 5.29 -8.32 -23.00
N ASN A 150 4.59 -7.62 -23.89
CA ASN A 150 3.60 -6.61 -23.49
C ASN A 150 2.22 -7.20 -23.71
N ASP A 151 1.68 -7.77 -22.65
CA ASP A 151 0.50 -8.62 -22.72
C ASP A 151 -0.80 -7.85 -22.45
N LEU A 152 -1.92 -8.44 -22.89
CA LEU A 152 -3.26 -7.97 -22.59
C LEU A 152 -4.05 -9.08 -21.91
N VAL A 153 -4.57 -8.82 -20.72
CA VAL A 153 -5.49 -9.72 -20.01
C VAL A 153 -6.82 -9.01 -19.82
N VAL A 154 -7.90 -9.66 -20.21
CA VAL A 154 -9.27 -9.23 -19.92
C VAL A 154 -9.99 -10.40 -19.27
N THR A 155 -10.40 -10.25 -18.03
CA THR A 155 -11.26 -11.24 -17.36
C THR A 155 -12.70 -10.75 -17.28
N ASP A 156 -13.65 -11.65 -17.05
CA ASP A 156 -15.07 -11.33 -16.93
C ASP A 156 -15.61 -11.67 -15.53
N GLY A 157 -16.36 -12.75 -15.37
CA GLY A 157 -16.77 -13.24 -14.05
C GLY A 157 -15.80 -14.30 -13.53
N GLY A 158 -16.01 -14.74 -12.29
CA GLY A 158 -15.24 -15.82 -11.69
C GLY A 158 -14.21 -15.32 -10.68
N SER A 159 -13.31 -16.21 -10.30
CA SER A 159 -12.16 -15.91 -9.46
C SER A 159 -10.88 -16.22 -10.22
N ASP A 160 -10.24 -15.17 -10.72
CA ASP A 160 -9.08 -15.30 -11.60
C ASP A 160 -7.78 -15.00 -10.86
N THR A 161 -6.72 -15.72 -11.22
CA THR A 161 -5.36 -15.45 -10.78
C THR A 161 -4.52 -15.13 -12.00
N VAL A 162 -3.91 -13.95 -12.01
CA VAL A 162 -3.09 -13.45 -13.12
C VAL A 162 -1.67 -13.22 -12.62
N ASP A 163 -0.70 -13.91 -13.21
CA ASP A 163 0.69 -13.50 -13.23
C ASP A 163 0.91 -12.71 -14.53
N ALA A 164 1.14 -11.40 -14.38
CA ALA A 164 1.39 -10.52 -15.51
C ALA A 164 2.74 -10.80 -16.18
N GLY A 165 3.66 -11.44 -15.45
CA GLY A 165 5.04 -11.59 -15.86
C GLY A 165 5.75 -10.25 -16.05
N SER A 166 6.69 -10.22 -16.99
CA SER A 166 7.55 -9.06 -17.25
C SER A 166 7.08 -8.26 -18.46
N GLY A 167 7.36 -6.95 -18.47
CA GLY A 167 7.06 -6.06 -19.59
C GLY A 167 6.10 -4.94 -19.21
N GLN A 168 5.32 -4.45 -20.17
CA GLN A 168 4.26 -3.47 -19.94
C GLN A 168 2.90 -4.06 -20.28
N ASN A 169 2.26 -4.64 -19.27
CA ASN A 169 1.04 -5.38 -19.42
C ASN A 169 -0.18 -4.50 -19.17
N ARG A 170 -1.29 -4.83 -19.83
CA ARG A 170 -2.59 -4.20 -19.61
C ARG A 170 -3.57 -5.25 -19.11
N ILE A 171 -4.07 -5.06 -17.90
CA ILE A 171 -4.90 -6.04 -17.20
C ILE A 171 -6.22 -5.37 -16.83
N PHE A 172 -7.30 -5.94 -17.34
CA PHE A 172 -8.67 -5.53 -17.05
C PHE A 172 -9.37 -6.68 -16.32
N LEU A 173 -9.60 -6.49 -15.04
CA LEU A 173 -10.28 -7.46 -14.19
C LEU A 173 -11.78 -7.17 -14.21
N GLY A 174 -12.57 -8.23 -14.39
CA GLY A 174 -14.01 -8.14 -14.31
C GLY A 174 -14.54 -8.25 -12.88
N ASN A 175 -15.72 -8.85 -12.73
CA ASN A 175 -16.35 -9.04 -11.43
C ASN A 175 -15.68 -10.20 -10.65
N GLY A 176 -16.23 -10.53 -9.48
CA GLY A 176 -15.77 -11.64 -8.66
C GLY A 176 -14.54 -11.29 -7.83
N THR A 177 -13.71 -12.29 -7.54
CA THR A 177 -12.54 -12.14 -6.66
C THR A 177 -11.28 -12.49 -7.41
N ASN A 178 -10.50 -11.49 -7.83
CA ASN A 178 -9.32 -11.73 -8.65
C ASN A 178 -8.03 -11.32 -7.93
N SER A 179 -6.95 -11.99 -8.30
CA SER A 179 -5.60 -11.73 -7.80
C SER A 179 -4.67 -11.45 -8.97
N VAL A 180 -3.82 -10.43 -8.86
CA VAL A 180 -2.77 -10.11 -9.83
C VAL A 180 -1.42 -10.06 -9.14
N ASP A 181 -0.43 -10.72 -9.72
CA ASP A 181 1.00 -10.52 -9.46
C ASP A 181 1.62 -9.78 -10.65
N SER A 182 2.32 -8.69 -10.38
CA SER A 182 2.92 -7.78 -11.37
C SER A 182 4.42 -7.63 -11.12
N MET A 183 5.23 -8.01 -12.12
CA MET A 183 6.69 -7.81 -12.11
C MET A 183 7.14 -6.71 -13.10
N GLY A 184 6.20 -6.11 -13.83
CA GLY A 184 6.43 -5.18 -14.93
C GLY A 184 6.05 -3.73 -14.61
N THR A 185 5.95 -2.92 -15.66
CA THR A 185 5.39 -1.57 -15.61
C THR A 185 3.99 -1.64 -16.18
N ASP A 186 3.04 -2.01 -15.33
CA ASP A 186 1.74 -2.49 -15.78
C ASP A 186 0.63 -1.47 -15.57
N THR A 187 -0.45 -1.61 -16.34
CA THR A 187 -1.73 -0.93 -16.08
C THR A 187 -2.75 -1.97 -15.67
N ILE A 188 -3.27 -1.85 -14.45
CA ILE A 188 -4.20 -2.80 -13.85
C ILE A 188 -5.48 -2.05 -13.47
N ILE A 189 -6.61 -2.48 -14.03
CA ILE A 189 -7.92 -1.86 -13.80
C ILE A 189 -8.92 -2.93 -13.37
N GLY A 190 -9.57 -2.73 -12.23
CA GLY A 190 -10.54 -3.68 -11.66
C GLY A 190 -11.53 -2.98 -10.74
N THR A 191 -12.56 -2.35 -11.31
CA THR A 191 -13.48 -1.48 -10.56
C THR A 191 -14.71 -2.21 -10.00
N LEU A 192 -14.87 -3.49 -10.31
CA LEU A 192 -15.97 -4.34 -9.84
C LEU A 192 -15.41 -5.46 -8.97
N GLY A 193 -16.25 -6.11 -8.17
CA GLY A 193 -15.82 -7.23 -7.33
C GLY A 193 -14.77 -6.84 -6.27
N THR A 194 -14.02 -7.84 -5.80
CA THR A 194 -12.93 -7.69 -4.83
C THR A 194 -11.62 -8.02 -5.53
N GLN A 195 -10.67 -7.09 -5.51
CA GLN A 195 -9.43 -7.24 -6.25
C GLN A 195 -8.23 -7.24 -5.29
N SER A 196 -7.31 -8.17 -5.50
CA SER A 196 -6.01 -8.22 -4.82
C SER A 196 -4.91 -8.01 -5.85
N VAL A 197 -4.02 -7.04 -5.63
CA VAL A 197 -2.89 -6.77 -6.53
C VAL A 197 -1.61 -6.73 -5.73
N THR A 198 -0.62 -7.53 -6.15
CA THR A 198 0.75 -7.46 -5.64
C THR A 198 1.64 -6.88 -6.74
N ILE A 199 2.33 -5.79 -6.43
CA ILE A 199 3.33 -5.17 -7.31
C ILE A 199 4.70 -5.56 -6.76
N ASN A 200 5.39 -6.46 -7.44
CA ASN A 200 6.68 -7.00 -7.00
C ASN A 200 7.88 -6.26 -7.61
N ALA A 201 7.70 -5.60 -8.75
CA ALA A 201 8.74 -4.81 -9.40
C ALA A 201 8.13 -3.77 -10.34
N GLY A 202 8.98 -2.89 -10.88
CA GLY A 202 8.58 -1.85 -11.82
C GLY A 202 7.83 -0.69 -11.16
N SER A 203 7.00 0.00 -11.94
CA SER A 203 6.15 1.09 -11.48
C SER A 203 4.81 0.96 -12.19
N SER A 204 3.76 0.59 -11.47
CA SER A 204 2.48 0.23 -12.07
C SER A 204 1.41 1.29 -11.81
N LEU A 205 0.47 1.41 -12.75
CA LEU A 205 -0.76 2.15 -12.59
C LEU A 205 -1.88 1.18 -12.18
N VAL A 206 -2.42 1.34 -10.99
CA VAL A 206 -3.45 0.46 -10.41
C VAL A 206 -4.71 1.26 -10.09
N LEU A 207 -5.83 0.91 -10.73
CA LEU A 207 -7.15 1.52 -10.48
C LEU A 207 -8.15 0.44 -10.08
N LEU A 208 -8.51 0.39 -8.79
CA LEU A 208 -9.39 -0.62 -8.25
C LEU A 208 -10.64 -0.01 -7.60
N GLY A 209 -11.68 -0.84 -7.50
CA GLY A 209 -12.94 -0.51 -6.83
C GLY A 209 -12.82 -0.56 -5.31
N GLU A 210 -13.96 -0.74 -4.65
CA GLU A 210 -14.05 -0.87 -3.19
C GLU A 210 -13.50 -2.22 -2.70
N ASN A 211 -13.13 -2.28 -1.42
CA ASN A 211 -12.63 -3.47 -0.73
C ASN A 211 -11.42 -4.11 -1.44
N ALA A 212 -10.59 -3.30 -2.10
CA ALA A 212 -9.39 -3.77 -2.77
C ALA A 212 -8.25 -3.97 -1.76
N THR A 213 -7.35 -4.92 -2.07
CA THR A 213 -6.08 -5.09 -1.36
C THR A 213 -4.92 -4.87 -2.32
N VAL A 214 -3.99 -3.99 -1.96
CA VAL A 214 -2.77 -3.76 -2.73
C VAL A 214 -1.56 -3.99 -1.83
N VAL A 215 -0.63 -4.83 -2.28
CA VAL A 215 0.70 -4.98 -1.70
C VAL A 215 1.70 -4.42 -2.70
N ASP A 216 2.33 -3.30 -2.35
CA ASP A 216 3.34 -2.66 -3.17
C ASP A 216 4.73 -2.89 -2.58
N ASN A 217 5.53 -3.72 -3.25
CA ASN A 217 6.94 -3.96 -2.92
C ASN A 217 7.88 -3.15 -3.82
N ALA A 218 7.32 -2.32 -4.71
CA ALA A 218 8.04 -1.53 -5.69
C ALA A 218 8.03 -0.05 -5.31
N ALA A 219 8.32 0.81 -6.28
CA ALA A 219 8.42 2.25 -6.07
C ALA A 219 7.89 3.02 -7.27
N ARG A 220 7.38 4.22 -7.01
CA ARG A 220 6.83 5.17 -7.99
C ARG A 220 5.58 4.66 -8.71
N SER A 221 4.82 3.79 -8.08
CA SER A 221 3.50 3.35 -8.53
C SER A 221 2.46 4.46 -8.35
N ILE A 222 1.39 4.37 -9.13
CA ILE A 222 0.19 5.18 -8.96
C ILE A 222 -0.94 4.23 -8.61
N VAL A 223 -1.44 4.32 -7.39
CA VAL A 223 -2.47 3.43 -6.85
C VAL A 223 -3.71 4.24 -6.49
N SER A 224 -4.84 3.93 -7.11
CA SER A 224 -6.16 4.50 -6.79
C SER A 224 -7.12 3.39 -6.42
N VAL A 225 -7.73 3.47 -5.25
CA VAL A 225 -8.63 2.44 -4.71
C VAL A 225 -9.91 3.05 -4.14
N GLY A 226 -11.01 2.29 -4.17
CA GLY A 226 -12.29 2.68 -3.58
C GLY A 226 -12.34 2.54 -2.05
N GLY A 227 -13.54 2.64 -1.47
CA GLY A 227 -13.76 2.57 -0.03
C GLY A 227 -13.47 1.19 0.57
N GLY A 228 -13.08 1.15 1.85
CA GLY A 228 -12.77 -0.09 2.56
C GLY A 228 -11.50 -0.81 2.07
N SER A 229 -10.70 -0.15 1.25
CA SER A 229 -9.50 -0.75 0.65
C SER A 229 -8.29 -0.65 1.57
N THR A 230 -7.35 -1.58 1.40
CA THR A 230 -6.07 -1.61 2.12
C THR A 230 -4.90 -1.55 1.15
N VAL A 231 -3.92 -0.69 1.42
CA VAL A 231 -2.64 -0.63 0.70
C VAL A 231 -1.49 -0.90 1.67
N SER A 232 -0.50 -1.69 1.27
CA SER A 232 0.64 -2.03 2.11
C SER A 232 1.95 -1.83 1.37
N GLY A 233 2.93 -1.21 2.04
CA GLY A 233 4.25 -0.95 1.49
C GLY A 233 4.25 0.26 0.55
N GLY A 234 5.15 0.21 -0.41
CA GLY A 234 5.34 1.28 -1.38
C GLY A 234 6.43 2.28 -0.99
N ALA A 235 7.06 2.84 -2.01
CA ALA A 235 8.02 3.93 -1.84
C ALA A 235 7.95 4.95 -2.97
N GLN A 236 7.82 6.23 -2.60
CA GLN A 236 7.70 7.34 -3.53
C GLN A 236 6.47 7.22 -4.46
N ASP A 237 5.40 6.63 -3.93
CA ASP A 237 4.17 6.36 -4.65
C ASP A 237 3.17 7.51 -4.57
N GLN A 238 2.20 7.48 -5.48
CA GLN A 238 0.99 8.29 -5.37
C GLN A 238 -0.17 7.36 -5.05
N VAL A 239 -0.71 7.47 -3.83
CA VAL A 239 -1.83 6.63 -3.37
C VAL A 239 -3.06 7.48 -3.13
N ALA A 240 -4.19 7.10 -3.73
CA ALA A 240 -5.47 7.78 -3.60
C ALA A 240 -6.57 6.81 -3.14
N PHE A 241 -7.19 7.12 -2.00
CA PHE A 241 -8.39 6.48 -1.51
C PHE A 241 -9.60 7.33 -1.87
N THR A 242 -10.42 6.87 -2.83
CA THR A 242 -11.53 7.65 -3.38
C THR A 242 -12.86 7.40 -2.69
N GLY A 243 -12.94 6.43 -1.77
CA GLY A 243 -14.14 6.09 -1.03
C GLY A 243 -14.21 6.67 0.39
N ALA A 244 -15.17 6.18 1.17
CA ALA A 244 -15.48 6.71 2.52
C ALA A 244 -14.43 6.35 3.59
N SER A 245 -13.67 5.27 3.39
CA SER A 245 -12.63 4.83 4.32
C SER A 245 -11.50 4.10 3.59
N GLY A 246 -10.32 4.05 4.20
CA GLY A 246 -9.19 3.26 3.74
C GLY A 246 -8.13 3.04 4.82
N THR A 247 -7.25 2.09 4.57
CA THR A 247 -6.09 1.80 5.42
C THR A 247 -4.83 1.73 4.56
N ILE A 248 -3.75 2.34 5.04
CA ILE A 248 -2.42 2.18 4.45
C ILE A 248 -1.38 1.87 5.53
N SER A 249 -0.46 0.97 5.23
CA SER A 249 0.62 0.61 6.15
C SER A 249 1.98 0.56 5.47
N GLY A 250 3.05 0.95 6.16
CA GLY A 250 4.42 0.77 5.67
C GLY A 250 4.84 1.64 4.48
N ALA A 251 4.03 2.63 4.11
CA ALA A 251 4.31 3.61 3.05
C ALA A 251 5.56 4.45 3.37
N VAL A 252 6.46 4.63 2.38
CA VAL A 252 7.73 5.36 2.55
C VAL A 252 7.90 6.48 1.53
N SER A 253 7.94 7.73 1.98
CA SER A 253 8.08 8.91 1.12
C SER A 253 6.97 9.05 0.08
N ASP A 254 5.77 8.60 0.42
CA ASP A 254 4.62 8.59 -0.48
C ASP A 254 3.81 9.87 -0.41
N THR A 255 3.10 10.16 -1.49
CA THR A 255 2.00 11.14 -1.51
C THR A 255 0.68 10.39 -1.40
N ILE A 256 -0.01 10.57 -0.27
CA ILE A 256 -1.23 9.85 0.09
C ILE A 256 -2.39 10.83 0.17
N SER A 257 -3.50 10.49 -0.48
CA SER A 257 -4.74 11.26 -0.40
C SER A 257 -5.95 10.37 -0.06
N ALA A 258 -6.88 10.90 0.71
CA ALA A 258 -8.14 10.23 1.00
C ALA A 258 -9.33 11.20 0.99
N ALA A 259 -10.40 10.80 0.29
CA ALA A 259 -11.66 11.55 0.22
C ALA A 259 -12.59 11.31 1.43
N GLY A 260 -12.31 10.28 2.23
CA GLY A 260 -13.00 9.95 3.47
C GLY A 260 -12.03 9.82 4.64
N ASP A 261 -12.33 8.90 5.55
CA ASP A 261 -11.47 8.60 6.69
C ASP A 261 -10.27 7.74 6.27
N LEU A 262 -9.13 7.92 6.93
CA LEU A 262 -7.91 7.17 6.62
C LEU A 262 -7.19 6.73 7.88
N GLU A 263 -6.81 5.45 7.94
CA GLU A 263 -5.80 4.97 8.88
C GLU A 263 -4.46 4.81 8.17
N VAL A 264 -3.41 5.40 8.73
CA VAL A 264 -2.02 5.26 8.27
C VAL A 264 -1.21 4.65 9.40
N SER A 265 -0.55 3.52 9.16
CA SER A 265 0.30 2.88 10.17
C SER A 265 1.73 2.67 9.68
N GLN A 266 2.72 2.83 10.56
CA GLN A 266 4.13 2.58 10.27
C GLN A 266 4.66 3.33 9.03
N GLY A 267 4.08 4.48 8.70
CA GLY A 267 4.50 5.31 7.58
C GLY A 267 5.79 6.08 7.88
N VAL A 268 6.64 6.27 6.87
CA VAL A 268 7.92 6.98 7.01
C VAL A 268 8.01 8.11 6.01
N GLY A 269 8.01 9.35 6.49
CA GLY A 269 8.34 10.51 5.66
C GLY A 269 7.29 10.88 4.59
N ASN A 270 6.00 10.66 4.88
CA ASN A 270 4.93 10.78 3.88
C ASN A 270 4.33 12.20 3.80
N THR A 271 3.73 12.53 2.67
CA THR A 271 2.83 13.67 2.51
C THR A 271 1.39 13.18 2.44
N ILE A 272 0.55 13.56 3.41
CA ILE A 272 -0.78 13.00 3.63
C ILE A 272 -1.84 14.12 3.56
N SER A 273 -2.88 13.92 2.77
CA SER A 273 -4.03 14.83 2.67
C SER A 273 -5.35 14.06 2.82
N VAL A 274 -6.09 14.32 3.89
CA VAL A 274 -7.33 13.60 4.24
C VAL A 274 -8.46 14.60 4.44
N THR A 275 -9.55 14.48 3.70
CA THR A 275 -10.72 15.36 3.92
C THR A 275 -11.52 14.97 5.16
N GLY A 276 -11.54 13.67 5.49
CA GLY A 276 -12.18 13.13 6.69
C GLY A 276 -11.26 13.11 7.92
N SER A 277 -11.43 12.08 8.74
CA SER A 277 -10.64 11.84 9.95
C SER A 277 -9.39 11.04 9.62
N LEU A 278 -8.25 11.46 10.16
CA LEU A 278 -7.00 10.72 10.10
C LEU A 278 -6.72 10.03 11.43
N THR A 279 -6.42 8.73 11.36
CA THR A 279 -5.73 7.99 12.42
C THR A 279 -4.31 7.67 11.94
N PHE A 280 -3.29 8.17 12.63
CA PHE A 280 -1.88 7.95 12.27
C PHE A 280 -1.16 7.23 13.40
N LEU A 281 -0.59 6.05 13.12
CA LEU A 281 -0.05 5.14 14.12
C LEU A 281 1.42 4.81 13.86
N ASN A 282 2.29 5.03 14.85
CA ASN A 282 3.68 4.61 14.86
C ASN A 282 4.51 5.08 13.64
N GLY A 283 4.18 6.24 13.07
CA GLY A 283 4.95 6.77 11.95
C GLY A 283 6.19 7.56 12.38
N THR A 284 7.14 7.68 11.47
CA THR A 284 8.46 8.29 11.69
C THR A 284 8.87 9.19 10.51
N GLY A 285 10.05 9.82 10.60
CA GLY A 285 10.59 10.64 9.53
C GLY A 285 9.84 11.97 9.36
N MET A 286 10.16 12.69 8.28
CA MET A 286 9.57 13.99 7.98
C MET A 286 8.21 13.83 7.31
N THR A 287 7.13 13.97 8.08
CA THR A 287 5.76 13.73 7.60
C THR A 287 4.97 15.04 7.57
N SER A 288 4.29 15.32 6.46
CA SER A 288 3.37 16.46 6.35
C SER A 288 1.94 15.95 6.30
N VAL A 289 1.06 16.51 7.12
CA VAL A 289 -0.35 16.13 7.22
C VAL A 289 -1.24 17.34 7.03
N VAL A 290 -2.23 17.21 6.14
CA VAL A 290 -3.42 18.06 6.10
C VAL A 290 -4.64 17.18 6.32
N ALA A 291 -5.45 17.48 7.33
CA ALA A 291 -6.57 16.63 7.70
C ALA A 291 -7.79 17.41 8.23
N GLY A 292 -8.97 16.80 8.16
CA GLY A 292 -10.17 17.27 8.86
C GLY A 292 -9.95 17.21 10.37
N GLN A 293 -10.18 16.04 10.97
CA GLN A 293 -9.81 15.72 12.36
C GLN A 293 -8.61 14.78 12.36
N SER A 294 -7.77 14.81 13.41
CA SER A 294 -6.61 13.93 13.50
C SER A 294 -6.44 13.31 14.88
N THR A 295 -6.14 12.02 14.91
CA THR A 295 -5.62 11.30 16.07
C THR A 295 -4.28 10.69 15.68
N ILE A 296 -3.20 11.14 16.32
CA ILE A 296 -1.84 10.86 15.87
C ILE A 296 -1.05 10.29 17.04
N PHE A 297 -0.49 9.11 16.85
CA PHE A 297 0.46 8.47 17.74
C PHE A 297 1.79 8.35 17.00
N GLY A 298 2.75 9.20 17.36
CA GLY A 298 4.08 9.21 16.75
C GLY A 298 4.97 8.06 17.23
N ALA A 299 6.16 7.96 16.64
CA ALA A 299 7.24 7.13 17.15
C ALA A 299 8.57 7.88 17.06
N ALA A 300 9.59 7.37 17.75
CA ALA A 300 10.91 7.99 17.83
C ALA A 300 11.43 8.43 16.45
N GLY A 301 11.78 9.72 16.34
CA GLY A 301 12.29 10.32 15.10
C GLY A 301 11.20 10.87 14.17
N LEU A 302 9.94 10.93 14.60
CA LEU A 302 8.90 11.66 13.87
C LEU A 302 9.15 13.17 13.90
N THR A 303 9.15 13.80 12.73
CA THR A 303 9.06 15.26 12.57
C THR A 303 7.83 15.54 11.72
N MET A 304 6.79 16.09 12.33
CA MET A 304 5.50 16.29 11.70
C MET A 304 5.19 17.77 11.49
N THR A 305 4.75 18.14 10.29
CA THR A 305 4.02 19.40 10.04
C THR A 305 2.53 19.08 9.88
N LEU A 306 1.67 19.78 10.61
CA LEU A 306 0.24 19.49 10.68
C LEU A 306 -0.61 20.73 10.38
N GLY A 307 -1.46 20.62 9.36
CA GLY A 307 -2.58 21.52 9.10
C GLY A 307 -3.92 20.81 9.32
N ALA A 308 -4.49 20.94 10.51
CA ALA A 308 -5.80 20.34 10.84
C ALA A 308 -6.91 21.40 10.89
N SER A 309 -8.02 21.15 10.18
CA SER A 309 -9.20 22.03 10.19
C SER A 309 -10.22 21.69 11.29
N GLY A 310 -9.94 20.67 12.10
CA GLY A 310 -10.74 20.18 13.21
C GLY A 310 -9.87 19.78 14.40
N PRO A 311 -10.48 19.34 15.53
CA PRO A 311 -9.75 19.04 16.75
C PRO A 311 -8.68 17.96 16.51
N THR A 312 -7.51 18.11 17.13
CA THR A 312 -6.43 17.14 17.01
C THR A 312 -5.94 16.63 18.36
N LEU A 313 -5.74 15.32 18.44
CA LEU A 313 -4.94 14.67 19.48
C LEU A 313 -3.62 14.22 18.87
N PHE A 314 -2.51 14.67 19.46
CA PHE A 314 -1.17 14.19 19.15
C PHE A 314 -0.53 13.59 20.40
N VAL A 315 0.00 12.38 20.27
CA VAL A 315 0.73 11.68 21.31
C VAL A 315 2.13 11.36 20.78
N ALA A 316 3.13 12.07 21.30
CA ALA A 316 4.53 11.64 21.19
C ALA A 316 4.73 10.48 22.17
N ASN A 317 5.08 9.32 21.63
CA ASN A 317 5.48 8.18 22.41
C ASN A 317 6.90 8.40 22.96
N THR A 318 7.64 7.33 23.23
CA THR A 318 9.03 7.45 23.66
C THR A 318 9.94 7.78 22.47
N GLY A 319 10.80 8.78 22.64
CA GLY A 319 11.73 9.19 21.62
C GLY A 319 11.91 10.70 21.56
N ASN A 320 12.61 11.16 20.52
CA ASN A 320 12.61 12.58 20.18
C ASN A 320 11.62 12.77 19.03
N GLU A 321 10.62 13.60 19.23
CA GLU A 321 9.59 13.91 18.26
C GLU A 321 9.36 15.41 18.16
N THR A 322 9.05 15.86 16.95
CA THR A 322 8.68 17.25 16.68
C THR A 322 7.30 17.29 16.06
N LEU A 323 6.44 18.14 16.60
CA LEU A 323 5.16 18.52 16.03
C LEU A 323 5.18 20.03 15.75
N ASP A 324 5.04 20.38 14.49
CA ASP A 324 4.72 21.73 14.04
C ASP A 324 3.24 21.81 13.64
N GLY A 325 2.40 22.22 14.58
CA GLY A 325 0.97 22.42 14.40
C GLY A 325 0.59 23.86 14.04
N ALA A 326 1.53 24.72 13.62
CA ALA A 326 1.27 26.14 13.36
C ALA A 326 0.17 26.41 12.32
N LEU A 327 -0.16 25.42 11.48
CA LEU A 327 -1.22 25.51 10.47
C LEU A 327 -2.59 24.99 10.98
N ALA A 328 -2.67 24.45 12.19
CA ALA A 328 -3.92 24.00 12.78
C ALA A 328 -4.78 25.18 13.25
N SER A 329 -6.09 25.13 12.95
CA SER A 329 -7.01 26.22 13.27
C SER A 329 -7.92 25.95 14.47
N ASN A 330 -7.87 24.73 15.01
CA ASN A 330 -8.71 24.25 16.12
C ASN A 330 -7.82 23.75 17.26
N PRO A 331 -8.39 23.49 18.45
CA PRO A 331 -7.63 22.99 19.59
C PRO A 331 -6.80 21.75 19.24
N LEU A 332 -5.50 21.87 19.51
CA LEU A 332 -4.50 20.83 19.47
C LEU A 332 -4.18 20.40 20.89
N HIS A 333 -4.36 19.11 21.17
CA HIS A 333 -3.91 18.51 22.42
C HIS A 333 -2.69 17.64 22.14
N ALA A 334 -1.51 18.09 22.54
CA ALA A 334 -0.24 17.39 22.36
C ALA A 334 0.29 16.85 23.69
N PHE A 335 0.51 15.53 23.75
CA PHE A 335 1.02 14.84 24.93
C PHE A 335 2.32 14.12 24.61
N ALA A 336 3.34 14.29 25.44
CA ALA A 336 4.54 13.48 25.38
C ALA A 336 4.57 12.47 26.52
N ASP A 337 5.06 11.26 26.22
CA ASP A 337 5.44 10.27 27.24
C ASP A 337 6.89 10.54 27.70
N GLY A 338 7.86 10.48 26.79
CA GLY A 338 9.24 10.75 27.16
C GLY A 338 10.23 10.99 26.04
N GLY A 339 11.24 11.81 26.35
CA GLY A 339 12.37 12.14 25.48
C GLY A 339 12.47 13.65 25.25
N SER A 340 13.12 14.08 24.17
CA SER A 340 13.21 15.52 23.86
C SER A 340 12.19 15.89 22.78
N VAL A 341 11.12 16.58 23.19
CA VAL A 341 10.01 16.93 22.30
C VAL A 341 10.01 18.41 21.93
N THR A 342 9.54 18.71 20.73
CA THR A 342 9.22 20.08 20.31
C THR A 342 7.77 20.14 19.85
N PHE A 343 6.94 20.93 20.52
CA PHE A 343 5.55 21.16 20.15
C PHE A 343 5.32 22.62 19.78
N VAL A 344 4.68 22.83 18.64
CA VAL A 344 4.14 24.12 18.20
C VAL A 344 2.64 23.96 18.03
N GLY A 345 1.87 24.75 18.78
CA GLY A 345 0.43 24.88 18.65
C GLY A 345 0.02 25.66 17.41
N GLY A 346 -1.28 25.81 17.23
CA GLY A 346 -1.91 26.50 16.11
C GLY A 346 -2.51 27.83 16.55
N THR A 347 -3.67 28.18 15.98
CA THR A 347 -4.43 29.38 16.38
C THR A 347 -5.52 29.09 17.41
N GLY A 348 -5.73 27.81 17.76
CA GLY A 348 -6.71 27.35 18.73
C GLY A 348 -6.25 27.56 20.17
N ASN A 349 -7.10 27.18 21.13
CA ASN A 349 -6.70 27.08 22.53
C ASN A 349 -6.07 25.70 22.76
N ASP A 350 -4.75 25.65 22.77
CA ASP A 350 -4.02 24.39 22.71
C ASP A 350 -3.62 23.90 24.10
N THR A 351 -3.42 22.58 24.23
CA THR A 351 -2.90 21.96 25.45
C THR A 351 -1.63 21.21 25.12
N LEU A 352 -0.50 21.62 25.70
CA LEU A 352 0.82 21.06 25.45
C LEU A 352 1.37 20.46 26.75
N VAL A 353 1.61 19.15 26.76
CA VAL A 353 2.12 18.39 27.91
C VAL A 353 3.49 17.82 27.56
N GLY A 354 4.53 18.31 28.23
CA GLY A 354 5.93 18.01 27.88
C GLY A 354 6.43 16.61 28.25
N GLY A 355 5.69 15.84 29.06
CA GLY A 355 6.10 14.48 29.45
C GLY A 355 7.42 14.45 30.23
N THR A 356 8.09 13.29 30.21
CA THR A 356 9.43 13.11 30.79
C THR A 356 10.50 13.58 29.80
N GLY A 357 11.67 13.99 30.32
CA GLY A 357 12.71 14.59 29.49
C GLY A 357 12.49 16.08 29.29
N SER A 358 12.94 16.63 28.16
CA SER A 358 12.96 18.09 27.93
C SER A 358 11.99 18.46 26.83
N ALA A 359 11.09 19.41 27.08
CA ALA A 359 10.12 19.89 26.10
C ALA A 359 10.41 21.34 25.70
N THR A 360 10.34 21.62 24.40
CA THR A 360 10.20 22.99 23.87
C THR A 360 8.77 23.17 23.37
N MET A 361 8.04 24.13 23.93
CA MET A 361 6.63 24.34 23.64
C MET A 361 6.37 25.78 23.20
N THR A 362 5.64 25.92 22.10
CA THR A 362 5.14 27.19 21.56
C THR A 362 3.62 27.07 21.47
N GLY A 363 2.88 27.93 22.15
CA GLY A 363 1.41 27.89 22.17
C GLY A 363 0.81 28.35 20.85
N GLY A 364 1.36 29.40 20.25
CA GLY A 364 0.81 30.02 19.05
C GLY A 364 -0.27 31.06 19.40
N GLY A 365 -1.36 31.06 18.65
CA GLY A 365 -2.54 31.88 18.96
C GLY A 365 -3.36 31.29 20.12
N GLY A 366 -4.50 31.91 20.43
CA GLY A 366 -5.42 31.40 21.45
C GLY A 366 -4.88 31.45 22.89
N ASP A 367 -5.71 30.99 23.82
CA ASP A 367 -5.35 30.85 25.24
C ASP A 367 -4.89 29.41 25.50
N ASN A 368 -3.59 29.24 25.71
CA ASN A 368 -2.95 27.93 25.73
C ASN A 368 -2.65 27.43 27.15
N LEU A 369 -2.64 26.11 27.31
CA LEU A 369 -2.28 25.43 28.55
C LEU A 369 -0.98 24.65 28.39
N PHE A 370 0.05 25.03 29.15
CA PHE A 370 1.32 24.31 29.25
C PHE A 370 1.33 23.49 30.53
N ALA A 371 1.37 22.17 30.44
CA ALA A 371 1.11 21.30 31.59
C ALA A 371 2.30 20.40 31.95
N PHE A 372 2.57 20.34 33.26
CA PHE A 372 3.62 19.53 33.87
C PHE A 372 3.05 18.74 35.05
N THR A 373 3.43 17.46 35.15
CA THR A 373 2.94 16.58 36.21
C THR A 373 4.13 16.04 37.01
N LYS A 374 4.05 16.15 38.33
CA LYS A 374 5.12 15.68 39.22
C LYS A 374 5.47 14.21 38.94
N GLY A 375 6.77 13.93 38.85
CA GLY A 375 7.28 12.59 38.55
C GLY A 375 7.30 12.28 37.05
N ALA A 376 6.27 12.68 36.31
CA ALA A 376 6.23 12.58 34.85
C ALA A 376 7.03 13.70 34.15
N SER A 377 7.45 14.75 34.85
CA SER A 377 8.33 15.80 34.28
C SER A 377 9.71 15.88 34.96
N SER A 378 9.99 14.95 35.87
CA SER A 378 11.12 15.01 36.81
C SER A 378 12.47 15.22 36.10
N GLY A 379 13.19 16.25 36.54
CA GLY A 379 14.54 16.56 36.05
C GLY A 379 14.63 17.11 34.62
N GLY A 380 13.50 17.35 33.96
CA GLY A 380 13.45 17.91 32.61
C GLY A 380 13.82 19.40 32.54
N ASP A 381 14.54 19.80 31.49
CA ASP A 381 14.82 21.20 31.16
C ASP A 381 13.85 21.68 30.09
N ASN A 382 12.78 22.36 30.50
CA ASN A 382 11.67 22.73 29.63
C ASN A 382 11.71 24.22 29.26
N VAL A 383 11.25 24.53 28.05
CA VAL A 383 11.19 25.88 27.50
C VAL A 383 9.79 26.15 26.96
N ILE A 384 9.18 27.25 27.40
CA ILE A 384 7.99 27.83 26.79
C ILE A 384 8.42 29.09 26.05
N THR A 385 8.24 29.11 24.73
CA THR A 385 8.86 30.10 23.84
C THR A 385 8.07 31.40 23.72
N ASP A 386 6.76 31.35 23.98
CA ASP A 386 5.84 32.44 23.67
C ASP A 386 4.78 32.65 24.76
N PHE A 387 5.09 32.32 26.02
CA PHE A 387 4.10 32.39 27.10
C PHE A 387 3.35 33.73 27.19
N GLY A 388 4.02 34.85 26.90
CA GLY A 388 3.41 36.19 26.87
C GLY A 388 2.60 36.54 25.62
N SER A 389 2.43 35.62 24.66
CA SER A 389 1.72 35.86 23.39
C SER A 389 0.22 36.11 23.57
N ALA A 390 -0.38 35.49 24.59
CA ALA A 390 -1.78 35.63 24.95
C ALA A 390 -1.94 35.76 26.47
N ALA A 391 -2.84 36.65 26.90
CA ALA A 391 -3.08 36.91 28.32
C ALA A 391 -3.75 35.74 29.06
N GLY A 392 -4.44 34.84 28.33
CA GLY A 392 -5.06 33.65 28.91
C GLY A 392 -4.16 32.42 28.89
N ASN A 393 -2.89 32.54 28.46
CA ASN A 393 -1.93 31.44 28.59
C ASN A 393 -1.75 31.07 30.07
N MET A 394 -1.78 29.77 30.36
CA MET A 394 -1.66 29.22 31.72
C MET A 394 -0.63 28.11 31.78
N VAL A 395 0.00 27.96 32.95
CA VAL A 395 0.79 26.78 33.29
C VAL A 395 0.04 25.92 34.29
N ALA A 396 -0.18 24.65 33.96
CA ALA A 396 -0.68 23.68 34.92
C ALA A 396 0.47 22.94 35.61
N LEU A 397 0.47 22.96 36.95
CA LEU A 397 1.37 22.18 37.78
C LEU A 397 0.58 21.15 38.58
N TYR A 398 0.53 19.92 38.06
CA TYR A 398 -0.26 18.84 38.64
C TYR A 398 0.57 17.98 39.61
N GLN A 399 -0.01 17.69 40.78
CA GLN A 399 0.49 16.80 41.84
C GLN A 399 1.74 17.32 42.57
N TYR A 400 2.09 18.58 42.39
CA TYR A 400 3.22 19.20 43.09
C TYR A 400 2.91 19.62 44.54
N GLY A 401 1.63 19.80 44.89
CA GLY A 401 1.19 20.21 46.22
C GLY A 401 1.34 21.70 46.51
N TYR A 402 1.61 22.53 45.50
CA TYR A 402 1.87 23.97 45.63
C TYR A 402 0.68 24.83 46.04
N GLN A 403 -0.53 24.28 45.99
CA GLN A 403 -1.75 24.89 46.53
C GLN A 403 -1.71 25.01 48.06
N ASN A 404 -0.84 24.25 48.74
CA ASN A 404 -0.72 24.24 50.19
C ASN A 404 0.43 25.14 50.66
N GLY A 405 0.25 25.80 51.82
CA GLY A 405 1.34 26.41 52.57
C GLY A 405 2.17 27.46 51.82
N ASN A 406 1.56 28.24 50.91
CA ASN A 406 2.24 29.20 50.03
C ASN A 406 3.31 28.57 49.10
N GLY A 407 3.17 27.30 48.75
CA GLY A 407 4.15 26.55 47.95
C GLY A 407 4.51 27.25 46.63
N LEU A 408 3.51 27.69 45.86
CA LEU A 408 3.75 28.41 44.59
C LEU A 408 4.52 29.73 44.81
N GLN A 409 4.19 30.49 45.86
CA GLN A 409 4.89 31.74 46.15
C GLN A 409 6.38 31.49 46.44
N GLY A 410 6.71 30.37 47.08
CA GLY A 410 8.11 29.95 47.28
C GLY A 410 8.84 29.70 45.96
N VAL A 411 8.20 29.02 45.01
CA VAL A 411 8.75 28.77 43.67
C VAL A 411 8.97 30.09 42.91
N LEU A 412 7.98 30.97 42.91
CA LEU A 412 8.06 32.26 42.22
C LEU A 412 9.13 33.17 42.84
N SER A 413 9.29 33.17 44.16
CA SER A 413 10.31 33.99 44.84
C SER A 413 11.74 33.47 44.59
N ALA A 414 11.87 32.18 44.23
CA ALA A 414 13.14 31.56 43.85
C ALA A 414 13.42 31.62 42.34
N ALA A 415 12.51 32.19 41.55
CA ALA A 415 12.68 32.32 40.10
C ALA A 415 13.90 33.17 39.75
N THR A 416 14.64 32.76 38.71
CA THR A 416 15.77 33.53 38.19
C THR A 416 15.36 34.28 36.94
N VAL A 417 15.65 35.58 36.88
CA VAL A 417 15.46 36.39 35.67
C VAL A 417 16.82 36.71 35.06
N SER A 418 17.03 36.29 33.82
CA SER A 418 18.28 36.53 33.09
C SER A 418 18.02 36.64 31.59
N GLY A 419 18.63 37.63 30.94
CA GLY A 419 18.51 37.81 29.49
C GLY A 419 17.08 38.05 28.98
N GLY A 420 16.18 38.58 29.82
CA GLY A 420 14.76 38.79 29.48
C GLY A 420 13.86 37.56 29.68
N ASN A 421 14.38 36.48 30.25
CA ASN A 421 13.65 35.24 30.50
C ASN A 421 13.55 34.95 31.99
N SER A 422 12.45 34.33 32.41
CA SER A 422 12.28 33.81 33.77
C SER A 422 12.45 32.30 33.76
N THR A 423 13.15 31.75 34.77
CA THR A 423 13.25 30.31 34.97
C THR A 423 12.81 29.96 36.38
N ILE A 424 11.90 28.99 36.50
CA ILE A 424 11.52 28.38 37.78
C ILE A 424 12.09 26.97 37.87
N GLN A 425 12.36 26.51 39.09
CA GLN A 425 12.69 25.12 39.36
C GLN A 425 11.69 24.53 40.36
N LEU A 426 11.15 23.36 40.02
CA LEU A 426 10.19 22.63 40.82
C LEU A 426 10.88 21.65 41.78
N ASN A 427 10.12 21.09 42.73
CA ASN A 427 10.68 20.25 43.80
C ASN A 427 11.22 18.89 43.34
N ASP A 428 10.89 18.45 42.13
CA ASP A 428 11.42 17.26 41.47
C ASP A 428 12.56 17.60 40.48
N SER A 429 13.17 18.78 40.65
CA SER A 429 14.23 19.33 39.81
C SER A 429 13.84 19.72 38.39
N THR A 430 12.57 19.59 38.00
CA THR A 430 12.06 20.11 36.71
C THR A 430 12.33 21.60 36.61
N ARG A 431 12.92 22.04 35.49
CA ARG A 431 13.15 23.45 35.20
C ARG A 431 12.22 23.88 34.08
N ILE A 432 11.63 25.06 34.20
CA ILE A 432 10.76 25.65 33.19
C ILE A 432 11.24 27.06 32.93
N THR A 433 11.66 27.33 31.70
CA THR A 433 12.10 28.65 31.24
C THR A 433 11.02 29.28 30.36
N PHE A 434 10.67 30.51 30.69
CA PHE A 434 9.68 31.32 29.99
C PHE A 434 10.41 32.39 29.19
N VAL A 435 10.42 32.23 27.87
CA VAL A 435 11.12 33.16 26.99
C VAL A 435 10.36 34.48 26.90
N GLY A 436 11.07 35.60 27.07
CA GLY A 436 10.50 36.95 26.96
C GLY A 436 9.58 37.37 28.11
N VAL A 437 9.51 36.59 29.20
CA VAL A 437 8.68 36.89 30.38
C VAL A 437 9.57 37.15 31.58
N THR A 438 9.37 38.27 32.27
CA THR A 438 10.19 38.68 33.43
C THR A 438 9.38 38.84 34.72
N ASP A 439 8.06 38.72 34.67
CA ASP A 439 7.14 39.07 35.76
C ASP A 439 6.04 38.02 36.00
N LEU A 440 6.42 36.75 36.16
CA LEU A 440 5.50 35.65 36.48
C LEU A 440 4.66 35.93 37.74
N LYS A 441 3.36 35.65 37.66
CA LYS A 441 2.36 35.88 38.71
C LYS A 441 1.67 34.58 39.09
N ALA A 442 1.11 34.53 40.30
CA ALA A 442 0.32 33.37 40.73
C ALA A 442 -0.91 33.10 39.84
N SER A 443 -1.45 34.12 39.18
CA SER A 443 -2.56 33.99 38.22
C SER A 443 -2.19 33.23 36.94
N ASP A 444 -0.89 33.12 36.65
CA ASP A 444 -0.38 32.45 35.45
C ASP A 444 -0.40 30.92 35.61
N PHE A 445 -0.77 30.42 36.80
CA PHE A 445 -0.70 29.02 37.17
C PHE A 445 -2.05 28.46 37.61
N THR A 446 -2.32 27.22 37.21
CA THR A 446 -3.35 26.36 37.79
C THR A 446 -2.72 25.16 38.48
N LEU A 447 -3.23 24.77 39.65
CA LEU A 447 -2.61 23.81 40.56
C LEU A 447 -3.60 22.70 40.91
N SER A 448 -3.12 21.47 41.06
CA SER A 448 -3.90 20.36 41.68
C SER A 448 -3.02 19.48 42.55
#